data_AF-C0CKD2-F1
#
_entry.id   AF-C0CKD2-F1
#
_cell.length_a   1.000
_cell.length_b   1.000
_cell.length_c   1.000
_cell.angle_alpha   90.00
_cell.angle_beta   90.00
_cell.angle_gamma   90.00
#
_symmetry.space_group_name_H-M   'P 1'
#
loop_
_entity.id
_entity.type
_entity.pdbx_description
1 polymer ?
#
loop_
_entity_poly.entity_id
_entity_poly.type
_entity_poly.pdbx_seq_one_letter_code
_entity_poly.pdbx_strand_id
1 'polypeptide(L)'
;MNIENYIESQYRELLSCSQINAEYSDLYKSFRNQKLREILMTLHHDLVGLFRTMNERLPTGEHEAHFWAEPSRDLIKRIEMIFGLVSSLKETPLAFQIDPYYLDLLTRCRDFLSSSGGSSLPPNMAKVELYYTLPIFLPLSSITISHKQQDFTFDLKLIGNGSYANVYKYKDTFYNRPFILKRAKKELTDKEIARFKREFDVMNDLSSPYILEVYCYNPDKNEYIMEYMDYTLDGYIAAHNSTLTIIQRKGIAQQILRAFDYLHSKGHLHRDISPKNILIKEYDDTLVVKLSDFGLVKIP
;
A
#
# COMPACT_ATOMS: atom_id res chain seq x y z
N MET A 1 32.35 10.10 -2.87
CA MET A 1 31.89 10.17 -4.27
C MET A 1 30.45 10.69 -4.25
N ASN A 2 30.10 11.67 -5.10
CA ASN A 2 28.71 12.12 -5.19
C ASN A 2 27.86 10.98 -5.79
N ILE A 3 26.85 10.52 -5.05
CA ILE A 3 25.98 9.39 -5.44
C ILE A 3 25.30 9.64 -6.79
N GLU A 4 24.89 10.89 -7.06
CA GLU A 4 24.28 11.25 -8.33
C GLU A 4 25.27 11.14 -9.49
N ASN A 5 26.52 11.58 -9.29
CA ASN A 5 27.57 11.44 -10.31
C ASN A 5 27.90 9.96 -10.57
N TYR A 6 27.85 9.12 -9.53
CA TYR A 6 28.06 7.68 -9.70
C TYR A 6 26.92 7.03 -10.50
N ILE A 7 25.66 7.31 -10.14
CA ILE A 7 24.49 6.82 -10.88
C ILE A 7 24.54 7.31 -12.33
N GLU A 8 24.90 8.57 -12.56
CA GLU A 8 25.09 9.12 -13.90
C GLU A 8 26.16 8.39 -14.70
N SER A 9 27.29 8.07 -14.07
CA SER A 9 28.36 7.30 -14.70
C SER A 9 27.89 5.90 -15.09
N GLN A 10 27.21 5.19 -14.18
CA GLN A 10 26.68 3.85 -14.43
C GLN A 10 25.59 3.87 -15.51
N TYR A 11 24.75 4.90 -15.52
CA TYR A 11 23.75 5.12 -16.57
C TYR A 11 24.39 5.23 -17.96
N ARG A 12 25.43 6.07 -18.09
CA ARG A 12 26.15 6.24 -19.37
C ARG A 12 26.87 4.97 -19.80
N GLU A 13 27.49 4.27 -18.86
CA GLU A 13 28.15 2.99 -19.11
C GLU A 13 27.16 1.95 -19.64
N LEU A 14 25.98 1.84 -19.02
CA LEU A 14 24.93 0.93 -19.48
C LEU A 14 24.45 1.30 -20.89
N LEU A 15 24.21 2.59 -21.16
CA LEU A 15 23.79 3.05 -22.49
C LEU A 15 24.83 2.86 -23.59
N SER A 16 26.11 2.74 -23.24
CA SER A 16 27.16 2.44 -24.22
C SER A 16 27.09 1.01 -24.77
N CYS A 17 26.39 0.10 -24.07
CA CYS A 17 26.33 -1.32 -24.39
C CYS A 17 24.92 -1.92 -24.40
N SER A 18 23.89 -1.17 -24.01
CA SER A 18 22.47 -1.56 -24.05
C SER A 18 21.59 -0.38 -24.43
N GLN A 19 20.39 -0.67 -24.94
CA GLN A 19 19.34 0.33 -25.10
C GLN A 19 18.42 0.32 -23.88
N ILE A 20 17.88 1.48 -23.51
CA ILE A 20 16.88 1.58 -22.44
C ILE A 20 15.69 0.71 -22.81
N ASN A 21 15.31 -0.19 -21.91
CA ASN A 21 14.15 -1.05 -22.11
C ASN A 21 13.10 -0.82 -20.99
N ALA A 22 11.89 -0.44 -21.40
CA ALA A 22 10.78 -0.14 -20.48
C ALA A 22 9.84 -1.34 -20.22
N GLU A 23 10.13 -2.54 -20.74
CA GLU A 23 9.32 -3.77 -20.61
C GLU A 23 8.96 -4.06 -19.14
N TYR A 24 9.90 -3.86 -18.21
CA TYR A 24 9.71 -4.12 -16.78
C TYR A 24 9.43 -2.87 -15.94
N SER A 25 9.10 -1.74 -16.58
CA SER A 25 8.93 -0.45 -15.90
C SER A 25 7.92 -0.49 -14.74
N ASP A 26 6.85 -1.29 -14.87
CA ASP A 26 5.83 -1.47 -13.84
C ASP A 26 6.38 -2.09 -12.54
N LEU A 27 7.39 -2.96 -12.63
CA LEU A 27 8.00 -3.62 -11.48
C LEU A 27 8.87 -2.69 -10.65
N TYR A 28 9.32 -1.57 -11.24
CA TYR A 28 10.30 -0.65 -10.63
C TYR A 28 9.71 0.74 -10.30
N LYS A 29 8.39 0.90 -10.31
CA LYS A 29 7.70 2.17 -9.96
C LYS A 29 8.04 2.72 -8.58
N SER A 30 8.39 1.85 -7.63
CA SER A 30 8.76 2.23 -6.26
C SER A 30 10.09 2.98 -6.17
N PHE A 31 10.97 2.86 -7.17
CA PHE A 31 12.23 3.60 -7.23
C PHE A 31 11.98 5.06 -7.68
N ARG A 32 12.24 6.00 -6.76
CA ARG A 32 12.00 7.45 -6.99
C ARG A 32 13.03 8.10 -7.92
N ASN A 33 14.29 7.66 -7.87
CA ASN A 33 15.33 8.21 -8.73
C ASN A 33 15.18 7.66 -10.16
N GLN A 34 14.92 8.55 -11.12
CA GLN A 34 14.62 8.16 -12.50
C GLN A 34 15.74 7.36 -13.16
N LYS A 35 17.00 7.83 -13.06
CA LYS A 35 18.14 7.17 -13.72
C LYS A 35 18.44 5.82 -13.11
N LEU A 36 18.38 5.71 -11.78
CA LEU A 36 18.52 4.43 -11.10
C LEU A 36 17.42 3.46 -11.55
N ARG A 37 16.16 3.91 -11.63
CA ARG A 37 15.05 3.09 -12.13
C ARG A 37 15.30 2.60 -13.57
N GLU A 38 15.78 3.47 -14.44
CA GLU A 38 16.12 3.13 -15.84
C GLU A 38 17.27 2.12 -15.93
N ILE A 39 18.29 2.26 -15.08
CA ILE A 39 19.37 1.28 -14.93
C ILE A 39 18.80 -0.08 -14.52
N LEU A 40 18.02 -0.14 -13.43
CA LEU A 40 17.51 -1.39 -12.87
C LEU A 40 16.57 -2.13 -13.83
N MET A 41 15.66 -1.43 -14.52
CA MET A 41 14.76 -2.07 -15.49
C MET A 41 15.52 -2.60 -16.72
N THR A 42 16.58 -1.90 -17.15
CA THR A 42 17.42 -2.34 -18.28
C THR A 42 18.29 -3.52 -17.87
N LEU A 43 18.90 -3.49 -16.67
CA LEU A 43 19.62 -4.63 -16.11
C LEU A 43 18.73 -5.85 -15.96
N HIS A 44 17.47 -5.68 -15.54
CA HIS A 44 16.50 -6.78 -15.49
C HIS A 44 16.30 -7.39 -16.88
N HIS A 45 15.99 -6.56 -17.88
CA HIS A 45 15.79 -7.03 -19.26
C HIS A 45 17.02 -7.79 -19.78
N ASP A 46 18.22 -7.23 -19.58
CA ASP A 46 19.46 -7.84 -20.01
C ASP A 46 19.71 -9.19 -19.32
N LEU A 47 19.49 -9.29 -18.00
CA LEU A 47 19.61 -10.55 -17.27
C LEU A 47 18.63 -11.60 -17.79
N VAL A 48 17.36 -11.25 -18.02
CA VAL A 48 16.35 -12.17 -18.55
C VAL A 48 16.74 -12.65 -19.95
N GLY A 49 17.24 -11.76 -20.81
CA GLY A 49 17.74 -12.10 -22.13
C GLY A 49 18.93 -13.07 -22.08
N LEU A 50 19.95 -12.72 -21.30
CA LEU A 50 21.18 -13.52 -21.15
C LEU A 50 20.91 -14.89 -20.54
N PHE A 51 20.09 -14.96 -19.49
CA PHE A 51 19.71 -16.25 -18.89
C PHE A 51 18.77 -17.07 -19.76
N ARG A 52 17.93 -16.43 -20.58
CA ARG A 52 17.16 -17.15 -21.62
C ARG A 52 18.10 -17.81 -22.63
N THR A 53 19.12 -17.11 -23.11
CA THR A 53 20.15 -17.69 -23.98
C THR A 53 20.91 -18.80 -23.27
N MET A 54 21.30 -18.61 -22.01
CA MET A 54 21.97 -19.67 -21.22
C MET A 54 21.10 -20.92 -21.08
N ASN A 55 19.78 -20.74 -20.93
CA ASN A 55 18.80 -21.82 -20.86
C ASN A 55 18.66 -22.66 -22.14
N GLU A 56 19.24 -22.23 -23.26
CA GLU A 56 19.35 -23.06 -24.47
C GLU A 56 20.43 -24.16 -24.30
N ARG A 57 21.34 -23.98 -23.36
CA ARG A 57 22.41 -24.93 -23.00
C ARG A 57 22.19 -25.64 -21.68
N LEU A 58 21.19 -25.20 -20.91
CA LEU A 58 20.76 -25.82 -19.65
C LEU A 58 19.51 -26.70 -19.88
N PRO A 59 19.26 -27.72 -19.05
CA PRO A 59 20.13 -28.17 -17.97
C PRO A 59 21.37 -28.91 -18.51
N THR A 60 22.48 -28.84 -17.79
CA THR A 60 23.67 -29.67 -18.07
C THR A 60 23.54 -31.03 -17.40
N GLY A 61 24.04 -32.10 -18.03
CA GLY A 61 24.28 -33.38 -17.38
C GLY A 61 25.67 -33.44 -16.73
N GLU A 62 26.31 -34.62 -16.79
CA GLU A 62 27.70 -34.83 -16.33
C GLU A 62 28.78 -34.33 -17.32
N HIS A 63 28.38 -34.05 -18.57
CA HIS A 63 29.28 -33.58 -19.63
C HIS A 63 29.35 -32.06 -19.72
N GLU A 64 30.49 -31.53 -20.17
CA GLU A 64 30.71 -30.09 -20.34
C GLU A 64 29.78 -29.50 -21.42
N ALA A 65 29.02 -28.48 -21.04
CA ALA A 65 28.35 -27.56 -21.95
C ALA A 65 28.97 -26.18 -21.79
N HIS A 66 28.93 -25.36 -22.84
CA HIS A 66 29.50 -24.01 -22.80
C HIS A 66 28.45 -22.96 -23.08
N PHE A 67 28.50 -21.88 -22.30
CA PHE A 67 27.86 -20.62 -22.61
C PHE A 67 28.72 -19.85 -23.60
N TRP A 68 28.08 -19.19 -24.57
CA TRP A 68 28.78 -18.52 -25.67
C TRP A 68 29.60 -17.32 -25.19
N ALA A 69 30.69 -17.06 -25.91
CA ALA A 69 31.71 -16.08 -25.54
C ALA A 69 31.18 -14.64 -25.37
N GLU A 70 30.37 -14.14 -26.30
CA GLU A 70 29.81 -12.79 -26.20
C GLU A 70 28.80 -12.68 -25.03
N PRO A 71 27.76 -13.55 -24.94
CA PRO A 71 26.86 -13.55 -23.78
C PRO A 71 27.56 -13.72 -22.43
N SER A 72 28.64 -14.50 -22.36
CA SER A 72 29.46 -14.62 -21.15
C SER A 72 30.05 -13.29 -20.71
N ARG A 73 30.66 -12.54 -21.63
CA ARG A 73 31.25 -11.22 -21.35
C ARG A 73 30.19 -10.20 -20.95
N ASP A 74 29.05 -10.20 -21.64
CA ASP A 74 27.96 -9.29 -21.33
C ASP A 74 27.39 -9.58 -19.93
N LEU A 75 27.19 -10.86 -19.58
CA LEU A 75 26.71 -11.24 -18.25
C LEU A 75 27.70 -10.83 -17.15
N ILE A 76 29.01 -10.97 -17.37
CA ILE A 76 30.03 -10.49 -16.43
C ILE A 76 29.86 -8.98 -16.18
N LYS A 77 29.77 -8.17 -17.24
CA LYS A 77 29.62 -6.71 -17.11
C LYS A 77 28.36 -6.33 -16.33
N ARG A 78 27.23 -7.00 -16.58
CA ARG A 78 25.97 -6.74 -15.87
C ARG A 78 26.07 -7.11 -14.41
N ILE A 79 26.68 -8.26 -14.08
CA ILE A 79 26.92 -8.69 -12.70
C ILE A 79 27.81 -7.67 -11.96
N GLU A 80 28.90 -7.23 -12.57
CA GLU A 80 29.81 -6.24 -11.97
C GLU A 80 29.11 -4.91 -11.68
N MET A 81 28.34 -4.40 -12.64
CA MET A 81 27.53 -3.18 -12.47
C MET A 81 26.52 -3.34 -11.33
N ILE A 82 25.81 -4.47 -11.27
CA ILE A 82 24.82 -4.75 -10.22
C ILE A 82 25.48 -4.73 -8.83
N PHE A 83 26.54 -5.50 -8.63
CA PHE A 83 27.22 -5.55 -7.33
C PHE A 83 27.90 -4.22 -6.98
N GLY A 84 28.41 -3.49 -7.98
CA GLY A 84 28.93 -2.13 -7.81
C GLY A 84 27.86 -1.15 -7.32
N LEU A 85 26.67 -1.18 -7.91
CA LEU A 85 25.51 -0.39 -7.48
C LEU A 85 25.08 -0.76 -6.05
N VAL A 86 24.92 -2.05 -5.75
CA VAL A 86 24.54 -2.53 -4.40
C VAL A 86 25.54 -2.02 -3.36
N SER A 87 26.85 -2.19 -3.60
CA SER A 87 27.90 -1.78 -2.66
C SER A 87 27.95 -0.26 -2.46
N SER A 88 27.80 0.51 -3.55
CA SER A 88 27.92 1.97 -3.52
C SER A 88 26.68 2.66 -2.93
N LEU A 89 25.50 2.05 -3.04
CA LEU A 89 24.24 2.63 -2.59
C LEU A 89 23.77 2.12 -1.23
N LYS A 90 24.42 1.11 -0.63
CA LYS A 90 23.95 0.41 0.59
C LYS A 90 23.64 1.32 1.80
N GLU A 91 24.41 2.39 1.99
CA GLU A 91 24.23 3.35 3.11
C GLU A 91 23.43 4.60 2.69
N THR A 92 22.62 4.51 1.63
CA THR A 92 21.93 5.67 1.04
C THR A 92 20.42 5.43 1.00
N PRO A 93 19.58 6.47 0.88
CA PRO A 93 18.14 6.31 0.66
C PRO A 93 17.77 5.60 -0.65
N LEU A 94 18.75 5.38 -1.53
CA LEU A 94 18.58 4.66 -2.81
C LEU A 94 19.01 3.19 -2.70
N ALA A 95 19.31 2.69 -1.50
CA ALA A 95 19.70 1.32 -1.26
C ALA A 95 18.63 0.33 -1.72
N PHE A 96 19.08 -0.76 -2.32
CA PHE A 96 18.24 -1.87 -2.75
C PHE A 96 18.98 -3.19 -2.50
N GLN A 97 18.20 -4.26 -2.47
CA GLN A 97 18.70 -5.63 -2.43
C GLN A 97 18.32 -6.37 -3.71
N ILE A 98 19.06 -7.43 -4.00
CA ILE A 98 18.73 -8.38 -5.06
C ILE A 98 17.81 -9.44 -4.46
N ASP A 99 16.81 -9.87 -5.23
CA ASP A 99 15.98 -11.02 -4.88
C ASP A 99 16.87 -12.24 -4.48
N PRO A 100 16.53 -12.99 -3.42
CA PRO A 100 17.39 -14.06 -2.92
C PRO A 100 17.76 -15.13 -3.95
N TYR A 101 16.85 -15.50 -4.86
CA TYR A 101 17.13 -16.49 -5.91
C TYR A 101 18.16 -15.92 -6.91
N TYR A 102 17.96 -14.69 -7.37
CA TYR A 102 18.89 -14.03 -8.28
C TYR A 102 20.23 -13.71 -7.61
N LEU A 103 20.26 -13.40 -6.31
CA LEU A 103 21.50 -13.17 -5.59
C LEU A 103 22.38 -14.43 -5.57
N ASP A 104 21.82 -15.59 -5.25
CA ASP A 104 22.52 -16.87 -5.31
C ASP A 104 23.02 -17.18 -6.73
N LEU A 105 22.13 -17.03 -7.72
CA LEU A 105 22.45 -17.29 -9.11
C LEU A 105 23.61 -16.42 -9.62
N LEU A 106 23.52 -15.10 -9.44
CA LEU A 106 24.55 -14.15 -9.89
C LEU A 106 25.87 -14.39 -9.16
N THR A 107 25.83 -14.80 -7.90
CA THR A 107 27.03 -15.19 -7.14
C THR A 107 27.68 -16.42 -7.74
N ARG A 108 26.93 -17.50 -7.98
CA ARG A 108 27.46 -18.71 -8.64
C ARG A 108 27.98 -18.44 -10.05
N CYS A 109 27.34 -17.56 -10.81
CA CYS A 109 27.82 -17.16 -12.13
C CYS A 109 29.24 -16.57 -12.09
N ARG A 110 29.62 -15.85 -11.03
CA ARG A 110 30.97 -15.30 -10.90
C ARG A 110 32.05 -16.37 -10.78
N ASP A 111 31.69 -17.58 -10.34
CA ASP A 111 32.65 -18.68 -10.15
C ASP A 111 33.03 -19.36 -11.47
N PHE A 112 32.14 -19.36 -12.47
CA PHE A 112 32.35 -20.11 -13.72
C PHE A 112 32.38 -19.24 -14.98
N LEU A 113 31.94 -17.97 -14.93
CA LEU A 113 31.99 -17.11 -16.10
C LEU A 113 33.44 -16.70 -16.44
N SER A 114 33.77 -16.78 -17.73
CA SER A 114 35.08 -16.40 -18.27
C SER A 114 34.95 -15.18 -19.20
N SER A 115 35.89 -14.24 -19.08
CA SER A 115 36.01 -13.09 -19.98
C SER A 115 36.67 -13.43 -21.32
N SER A 116 37.39 -14.55 -21.39
CA SER A 116 38.08 -15.05 -22.58
C SER A 116 37.45 -16.36 -23.07
N GLY A 117 37.09 -16.43 -24.35
CA GLY A 117 36.35 -17.58 -24.89
C GLY A 117 34.91 -17.64 -24.36
N GLY A 118 34.31 -18.82 -24.42
CA GLY A 118 33.03 -19.13 -23.75
C GLY A 118 33.23 -19.54 -22.29
N SER A 119 32.13 -19.66 -21.55
CA SER A 119 32.17 -20.12 -20.15
C SER A 119 31.77 -21.58 -20.06
N SER A 120 32.55 -22.41 -19.38
CA SER A 120 32.14 -23.78 -19.05
C SER A 120 31.02 -23.74 -18.02
N LEU A 121 29.87 -24.34 -18.36
CA LEU A 121 28.74 -24.44 -17.46
C LEU A 121 29.01 -25.55 -16.44
N PRO A 122 28.72 -25.32 -15.13
CA PRO A 122 28.88 -26.34 -14.11
C PRO A 122 28.05 -27.60 -14.40
N PRO A 123 28.52 -28.80 -14.03
CA PRO A 123 27.75 -30.03 -14.20
C PRO A 123 26.47 -29.99 -13.37
N ASN A 124 25.42 -30.66 -13.86
CA ASN A 124 24.10 -30.73 -13.21
C ASN A 124 23.44 -29.36 -12.89
N MET A 125 23.83 -28.29 -13.59
CA MET A 125 23.17 -26.99 -13.47
C MET A 125 21.76 -27.06 -14.09
N ALA A 126 20.76 -26.80 -13.27
CA ALA A 126 19.37 -26.69 -13.70
C ALA A 126 19.14 -25.44 -14.57
N LYS A 127 18.03 -25.41 -15.31
CA LYS A 127 17.58 -24.18 -15.99
C LYS A 127 17.35 -23.06 -14.98
N VAL A 128 17.72 -21.86 -15.39
CA VAL A 128 17.45 -20.62 -14.66
C VAL A 128 15.97 -20.26 -14.76
N GLU A 129 15.38 -19.86 -13.64
CA GLU A 129 14.03 -19.30 -13.59
C GLU A 129 14.05 -17.83 -14.03
N LEU A 130 13.21 -17.50 -15.02
CA LEU A 130 13.18 -16.18 -15.64
C LEU A 130 12.05 -15.35 -15.03
N TYR A 131 12.40 -14.22 -14.42
CA TYR A 131 11.45 -13.36 -13.73
C TYR A 131 10.78 -12.39 -14.70
N TYR A 132 9.72 -12.83 -15.37
CA TYR A 132 8.96 -11.96 -16.29
C TYR A 132 8.00 -11.00 -15.57
N THR A 133 7.53 -11.38 -14.39
CA THR A 133 6.49 -10.66 -13.64
C THR A 133 6.89 -10.37 -12.19
N LEU A 134 8.12 -10.74 -11.81
CA LEU A 134 8.69 -10.55 -10.48
C LEU A 134 9.90 -9.61 -10.59
N PRO A 135 10.09 -8.64 -9.68
CA PRO A 135 11.28 -7.80 -9.70
C PRO A 135 12.52 -8.58 -9.26
N ILE A 136 13.67 -8.30 -9.91
CA ILE A 136 14.99 -8.81 -9.47
C ILE A 136 15.58 -7.88 -8.39
N PHE A 137 15.29 -6.58 -8.45
CA PHE A 137 15.82 -5.59 -7.50
C PHE A 137 14.70 -5.00 -6.64
N LEU A 138 14.91 -4.98 -5.32
CA LEU A 138 13.91 -4.60 -4.33
C LEU A 138 14.42 -3.41 -3.50
N PRO A 139 13.72 -2.27 -3.43
CA PRO A 139 14.18 -1.14 -2.61
C PRO A 139 14.14 -1.51 -1.13
N LEU A 140 15.20 -1.17 -0.37
CA LEU A 140 15.22 -1.40 1.08
C LEU A 140 14.36 -0.37 1.85
N SER A 141 14.11 0.78 1.25
CA SER A 141 13.29 1.86 1.82
C SER A 141 11.80 1.73 1.51
N SER A 142 11.34 0.60 0.98
CA SER A 142 9.93 0.37 0.64
C SER A 142 9.46 -0.99 1.12
N ILE A 143 8.23 -1.05 1.62
CA ILE A 143 7.52 -2.31 1.83
C ILE A 143 6.53 -2.51 0.67
N THR A 144 6.44 -3.73 0.15
CA THR A 144 5.35 -4.12 -0.75
C THR A 144 4.22 -4.70 0.09
N ILE A 145 3.14 -3.95 0.23
CA ILE A 145 1.91 -4.47 0.83
C ILE A 145 1.11 -5.12 -0.30
N SER A 146 1.31 -6.42 -0.49
CA SER A 146 0.51 -7.20 -1.43
C SER A 146 -0.86 -7.48 -0.82
N HIS A 147 -1.83 -6.61 -1.10
CA HIS A 147 -3.22 -7.02 -1.08
C HIS A 147 -3.41 -7.98 -2.27
N LYS A 148 -3.12 -9.28 -2.11
CA LYS A 148 -3.64 -10.28 -3.05
C LYS A 148 -5.11 -9.91 -3.24
N GLN A 149 -5.57 -9.72 -4.47
CA GLN A 149 -6.99 -9.49 -4.78
C GLN A 149 -7.78 -10.70 -4.26
N GLN A 150 -8.15 -10.64 -3.00
CA GLN A 150 -8.99 -11.60 -2.35
C GLN A 150 -10.22 -10.81 -1.98
N ASP A 151 -11.31 -11.08 -2.68
CA ASP A 151 -12.59 -10.53 -2.32
C ASP A 151 -12.98 -11.10 -0.96
N PHE A 152 -13.04 -10.25 0.06
CA PHE A 152 -13.53 -10.64 1.37
C PHE A 152 -15.04 -10.47 1.41
N THR A 153 -15.74 -11.51 1.84
CA THR A 153 -17.19 -11.45 2.11
C THR A 153 -17.40 -11.46 3.62
N PHE A 154 -18.22 -10.54 4.12
CA PHE A 154 -18.53 -10.41 5.54
C PHE A 154 -20.04 -10.50 5.78
N ASP A 155 -20.43 -11.15 6.87
CA ASP A 155 -21.82 -11.18 7.32
C ASP A 155 -22.23 -9.81 7.87
N LEU A 156 -23.27 -9.23 7.29
CA LEU A 156 -23.82 -7.95 7.70
C LEU A 156 -24.95 -8.15 8.72
N LYS A 157 -24.82 -7.55 9.90
CA LYS A 157 -25.89 -7.44 10.89
C LYS A 157 -26.51 -6.05 10.84
N LEU A 158 -27.79 -5.94 10.49
CA LEU A 158 -28.50 -4.66 10.57
C LEU A 158 -28.58 -4.20 12.04
N ILE A 159 -28.11 -2.98 12.32
CA ILE A 159 -28.13 -2.38 13.66
C ILE A 159 -28.91 -1.06 13.72
N GLY A 160 -29.22 -0.45 12.57
CA GLY A 160 -29.99 0.78 12.50
C GLY A 160 -30.73 0.92 11.18
N ASN A 161 -31.95 1.47 11.25
CA ASN A 161 -32.78 1.80 10.09
C ASN A 161 -33.19 3.27 10.22
N GLY A 162 -32.48 4.14 9.51
CA GLY A 162 -32.78 5.58 9.45
C GLY A 162 -33.69 5.90 8.27
N SER A 163 -34.14 7.16 8.18
CA SER A 163 -34.98 7.61 7.04
C SER A 163 -34.27 7.46 5.70
N TYR A 164 -32.96 7.70 5.65
CA TYR A 164 -32.17 7.73 4.42
C TYR A 164 -31.27 6.52 4.19
N ALA A 165 -30.90 5.80 5.26
CA ALA A 165 -29.89 4.75 5.18
C ALA A 165 -30.15 3.60 6.15
N ASN A 166 -29.66 2.44 5.77
CA ASN A 166 -29.52 1.28 6.64
C ASN A 166 -28.08 1.22 7.16
N VAL A 167 -27.93 0.89 8.45
CA VAL A 167 -26.64 0.80 9.12
C VAL A 167 -26.39 -0.64 9.52
N TYR A 168 -25.31 -1.22 9.03
CA TYR A 168 -24.93 -2.61 9.26
C TYR A 168 -23.60 -2.68 10.02
N LYS A 169 -23.48 -3.60 10.96
CA LYS A 169 -22.23 -3.97 11.62
C LYS A 169 -21.68 -5.24 10.96
N TYR A 170 -20.37 -5.28 10.75
CA TYR A 170 -19.66 -6.49 10.36
C TYR A 170 -18.32 -6.58 11.08
N LYS A 171 -17.71 -7.76 11.08
CA LYS A 171 -16.37 -7.98 11.63
C LYS A 171 -15.41 -8.27 10.48
N ASP A 172 -14.46 -7.38 10.28
CA ASP A 172 -13.39 -7.58 9.32
C ASP A 172 -12.43 -8.66 9.87
N THR A 173 -12.24 -9.74 9.12
CA THR A 173 -11.42 -10.89 9.52
C THR A 173 -9.94 -10.67 9.30
N PHE A 174 -9.54 -9.73 8.44
CA PHE A 174 -8.15 -9.36 8.23
C PHE A 174 -7.63 -8.53 9.42
N TYR A 175 -8.38 -7.49 9.82
CA TYR A 175 -8.03 -6.66 10.98
C TYR A 175 -8.50 -7.25 12.31
N ASN A 176 -9.39 -8.26 12.28
CA ASN A 176 -10.09 -8.81 13.44
C ASN A 176 -10.81 -7.72 14.26
N ARG A 177 -11.41 -6.73 13.57
CA ARG A 177 -12.08 -5.57 14.18
C ARG A 177 -13.49 -5.36 13.63
N PRO A 178 -14.43 -4.85 14.46
CA PRO A 178 -15.75 -4.47 13.98
C PRO A 178 -15.70 -3.16 13.19
N PHE A 179 -16.53 -3.08 12.14
CA PHE A 179 -16.75 -1.89 11.34
C PHE A 179 -18.25 -1.70 11.09
N ILE A 180 -18.60 -0.50 10.61
CA ILE A 180 -19.95 -0.17 10.18
C ILE A 180 -19.97 0.08 8.68
N LEU A 181 -20.96 -0.50 8.01
CA LEU A 181 -21.36 -0.17 6.65
C LEU A 181 -22.66 0.63 6.71
N LYS A 182 -22.65 1.87 6.24
CA LYS A 182 -23.85 2.68 6.05
C LYS A 182 -24.21 2.69 4.57
N ARG A 183 -25.43 2.26 4.24
CA ARG A 183 -25.94 2.10 2.86
C ARG A 183 -27.18 2.94 2.65
N ALA A 184 -27.20 3.77 1.62
CA ALA A 184 -28.37 4.52 1.21
C ALA A 184 -29.55 3.59 0.85
N LYS A 185 -30.79 3.99 1.15
CA LYS A 185 -31.98 3.26 0.71
C LYS A 185 -32.15 3.37 -0.81
N LYS A 186 -32.82 2.39 -1.42
CA LYS A 186 -32.97 2.32 -2.89
C LYS A 186 -33.94 3.37 -3.43
N GLU A 187 -34.86 3.84 -2.60
CA GLU A 187 -35.95 4.74 -2.96
C GLU A 187 -35.58 6.23 -2.81
N LEU A 188 -34.29 6.54 -2.60
CA LEU A 188 -33.83 7.92 -2.48
C LEU A 188 -33.84 8.65 -3.82
N THR A 189 -34.18 9.93 -3.77
CA THR A 189 -34.02 10.86 -4.88
C THR A 189 -32.54 11.19 -5.12
N ASP A 190 -32.19 11.66 -6.31
CA ASP A 190 -30.82 12.08 -6.63
C ASP A 190 -30.27 13.14 -5.67
N LYS A 191 -31.14 14.04 -5.19
CA LYS A 191 -30.78 15.06 -4.18
C LYS A 191 -30.40 14.43 -2.85
N GLU A 192 -31.10 13.38 -2.43
CA GLU A 192 -30.85 12.67 -1.17
C GLU A 192 -29.59 11.80 -1.28
N ILE A 193 -29.36 11.15 -2.43
CA ILE A 193 -28.10 10.44 -2.72
C ILE A 193 -26.92 11.42 -2.71
N ALA A 194 -27.05 12.58 -3.35
CA ALA A 194 -26.00 13.61 -3.34
C ALA A 194 -25.71 14.12 -1.92
N ARG A 195 -26.73 14.22 -1.08
CA ARG A 195 -26.59 14.58 0.34
C ARG A 195 -25.90 13.48 1.15
N PHE A 196 -26.22 12.21 0.88
CA PHE A 196 -25.56 11.06 1.48
C PHE A 196 -24.07 11.00 1.12
N LYS A 197 -23.72 11.23 -0.16
CA LYS A 197 -22.33 11.30 -0.58
C LYS A 197 -21.60 12.49 0.06
N ARG A 198 -22.25 13.66 0.13
CA ARG A 198 -21.67 14.85 0.79
C ARG A 198 -21.36 14.59 2.26
N GLU A 199 -22.21 13.86 2.96
CA GLU A 199 -21.96 13.45 4.34
C GLU A 199 -20.62 12.69 4.45
N PHE A 200 -20.39 11.69 3.59
CA PHE A 200 -19.12 10.98 3.51
C PHE A 200 -17.95 11.91 3.17
N ASP A 201 -18.10 12.72 2.11
CA ASP A 201 -17.01 13.60 1.63
C ASP A 201 -16.56 14.59 2.72
N VAL A 202 -17.50 15.17 3.47
CA VAL A 202 -17.20 16.08 4.58
C VAL A 202 -16.49 15.33 5.70
N MET A 203 -16.98 14.17 6.13
CA MET A 203 -16.31 13.40 7.18
C MET A 203 -14.90 12.96 6.77
N ASN A 204 -14.71 12.60 5.50
CA ASN A 204 -13.42 12.14 4.98
C ASN A 204 -12.37 13.26 4.90
N ASP A 205 -12.77 14.53 4.76
CA ASP A 205 -11.86 15.68 4.76
C ASP A 205 -11.47 16.13 6.18
N LEU A 206 -12.27 15.77 7.18
CA LEU A 206 -12.04 16.16 8.57
C LEU A 206 -11.05 15.20 9.26
N SER A 207 -9.97 15.76 9.83
CA SER A 207 -8.99 15.03 10.64
C SER A 207 -9.01 15.52 12.09
N SER A 208 -9.80 14.85 12.93
CA SER A 208 -9.89 15.16 14.37
C SER A 208 -10.30 13.92 15.16
N PRO A 209 -9.73 13.69 16.35
CA PRO A 209 -10.10 12.55 17.20
C PRO A 209 -11.55 12.61 17.70
N TYR A 210 -12.25 13.74 17.50
CA TYR A 210 -13.64 13.94 17.92
C TYR A 210 -14.64 13.98 16.75
N ILE A 211 -14.21 13.58 15.55
CA ILE A 211 -15.07 13.40 14.37
C ILE A 211 -15.00 11.93 13.96
N LEU A 212 -16.13 11.34 13.58
CA LEU A 212 -16.19 9.95 13.15
C LEU A 212 -15.36 9.72 11.87
N GLU A 213 -14.49 8.71 11.90
CA GLU A 213 -13.68 8.31 10.75
C GLU A 213 -14.50 7.47 9.76
N VAL A 214 -14.41 7.86 8.50
CA VAL A 214 -14.91 7.12 7.34
C VAL A 214 -13.74 6.65 6.48
N TYR A 215 -13.90 5.55 5.74
CA TYR A 215 -12.79 4.89 5.05
C TYR A 215 -12.98 4.81 3.53
N CYS A 216 -13.99 4.09 3.06
CA CYS A 216 -14.19 3.82 1.64
C CYS A 216 -15.64 4.05 1.26
N TYR A 217 -15.86 4.72 0.13
CA TYR A 217 -17.17 4.93 -0.49
C TYR A 217 -17.29 4.10 -1.76
N ASN A 218 -18.36 3.32 -1.86
CA ASN A 218 -18.74 2.56 -3.04
C ASN A 218 -19.89 3.29 -3.78
N PRO A 219 -19.62 3.89 -4.96
CA PRO A 219 -20.63 4.61 -5.72
C PRO A 219 -21.72 3.71 -6.33
N ASP A 220 -21.40 2.46 -6.67
CA ASP A 220 -22.36 1.54 -7.31
C ASP A 220 -23.49 1.15 -6.36
N LYS A 221 -23.17 1.05 -5.07
CA LYS A 221 -24.13 0.67 -4.01
C LYS A 221 -24.56 1.84 -3.12
N ASN A 222 -24.00 3.03 -3.33
CA ASN A 222 -24.17 4.20 -2.45
C ASN A 222 -23.99 3.83 -0.98
N GLU A 223 -22.82 3.30 -0.65
CA GLU A 223 -22.49 2.85 0.70
C GLU A 223 -21.07 3.25 1.08
N TYR A 224 -20.83 3.43 2.38
CA TYR A 224 -19.48 3.68 2.88
C TYR A 224 -19.21 2.96 4.19
N ILE A 225 -17.92 2.72 4.44
CA ILE A 225 -17.40 2.11 5.66
C ILE A 225 -16.98 3.19 6.65
N MET A 226 -17.28 2.99 7.93
CA MET A 226 -16.87 3.85 9.04
C MET A 226 -16.49 3.03 10.26
N GLU A 227 -15.78 3.66 11.20
CA GLU A 227 -15.37 3.01 12.44
C GLU A 227 -16.58 2.59 13.28
N TYR A 228 -16.39 1.55 14.10
CA TYR A 228 -17.43 1.07 15.01
C TYR A 228 -17.39 1.77 16.37
N MET A 229 -18.50 2.44 16.70
CA MET A 229 -18.74 3.06 18.00
C MET A 229 -19.68 2.19 18.85
N ASP A 230 -19.47 2.16 20.16
CA ASP A 230 -20.18 1.24 21.06
C ASP A 230 -21.59 1.75 21.39
N TYR A 231 -21.75 3.07 21.50
CA TYR A 231 -23.01 3.70 21.87
C TYR A 231 -23.25 5.00 21.11
N THR A 232 -24.52 5.39 20.99
CA THR A 232 -24.91 6.79 20.88
C THR A 232 -24.87 7.44 22.27
N LEU A 233 -24.75 8.77 22.36
CA LEU A 233 -24.72 9.47 23.64
C LEU A 233 -26.03 9.27 24.41
N ASP A 234 -27.19 9.30 23.75
CA ASP A 234 -28.47 9.00 24.41
C ASP A 234 -28.54 7.56 24.93
N GLY A 235 -28.07 6.58 24.15
CA GLY A 235 -28.00 5.18 24.56
C GLY A 235 -27.05 4.97 25.75
N TYR A 236 -25.90 5.64 25.73
CA TYR A 236 -24.93 5.57 26.81
C TYR A 236 -25.46 6.21 28.10
N ILE A 237 -26.10 7.38 28.01
CA ILE A 237 -26.74 8.02 29.15
C ILE A 237 -27.86 7.12 29.68
N ALA A 238 -28.73 6.57 28.82
CA ALA A 238 -29.81 5.69 29.28
C ALA A 238 -29.30 4.48 30.07
N ALA A 239 -28.15 3.92 29.67
CA ALA A 239 -27.54 2.77 30.35
C ALA A 239 -26.73 3.14 31.62
N HIS A 240 -26.06 4.31 31.64
CA HIS A 240 -25.03 4.62 32.64
C HIS A 240 -25.28 5.90 33.46
N ASN A 241 -26.42 6.57 33.29
CA ASN A 241 -26.65 7.86 33.95
C ASN A 241 -26.55 7.80 35.48
N SER A 242 -26.89 6.69 36.12
CA SER A 242 -26.80 6.56 37.58
C SER A 242 -25.36 6.42 38.11
N THR A 243 -24.43 5.93 37.29
CA THR A 243 -23.03 5.67 37.68
C THR A 243 -22.07 6.76 37.19
N LEU A 244 -22.50 7.62 36.27
CA LEU A 244 -21.65 8.69 35.74
C LEU A 244 -21.33 9.77 36.78
N THR A 245 -20.05 9.83 37.16
CA THR A 245 -19.49 10.88 38.01
C THR A 245 -19.53 12.25 37.33
N ILE A 246 -19.48 13.32 38.12
CA ILE A 246 -19.40 14.68 37.57
C ILE A 246 -18.16 14.90 36.70
N ILE A 247 -17.05 14.22 37.01
CA ILE A 247 -15.80 14.31 36.25
C ILE A 247 -15.98 13.69 34.87
N GLN A 248 -16.56 12.48 34.77
CA GLN A 248 -16.86 11.84 33.49
C GLN A 248 -17.82 12.67 32.64
N ARG A 249 -18.87 13.23 33.25
CA ARG A 249 -19.83 14.12 32.55
C ARG A 249 -19.15 15.35 31.97
N LYS A 250 -18.27 16.00 32.75
CA LYS A 250 -17.46 17.13 32.28
C LYS A 250 -16.53 16.70 31.15
N GLY A 251 -15.91 15.52 31.25
CA GLY A 251 -15.07 14.96 30.19
C GLY A 251 -15.82 14.77 28.87
N ILE A 252 -17.02 14.17 28.91
CA ILE A 252 -17.88 13.99 27.73
C ILE A 252 -18.23 15.37 27.12
N ALA A 253 -18.71 16.31 27.94
CA ALA A 253 -19.05 17.66 27.48
C ALA A 253 -17.85 18.40 26.86
N GLN A 254 -16.66 18.29 27.45
CA GLN A 254 -15.45 18.89 26.92
C GLN A 254 -15.05 18.32 25.55
N GLN A 255 -15.17 17.01 25.35
CA GLN A 255 -14.89 16.40 24.04
C GLN A 255 -15.88 16.87 22.97
N ILE A 256 -17.17 16.96 23.31
CA ILE A 256 -18.20 17.50 22.41
C ILE A 256 -17.87 18.94 22.00
N LEU A 257 -17.50 19.80 22.97
CA LEU A 257 -17.13 21.19 22.70
C LEU A 257 -15.88 21.28 21.80
N ARG A 258 -14.87 20.44 22.03
CA ARG A 258 -13.68 20.37 21.15
C ARG A 258 -14.01 19.91 19.73
N ALA A 259 -14.97 19.00 19.58
CA ALA A 259 -15.43 18.55 18.27
C ALA A 259 -16.05 19.71 17.47
N PHE A 260 -16.91 20.52 18.12
CA PHE A 260 -17.52 21.68 17.49
C PHE A 260 -16.54 22.81 17.23
N ASP A 261 -15.62 23.08 18.15
CA ASP A 261 -14.55 24.06 17.95
C ASP A 261 -13.72 23.72 16.71
N TYR A 262 -13.31 22.45 16.58
CA TYR A 262 -12.64 21.94 15.39
C TYR A 262 -13.49 22.09 14.13
N LEU A 263 -14.75 21.64 14.16
CA LEU A 263 -15.65 21.71 13.01
C LEU A 263 -15.85 23.15 12.52
N HIS A 264 -16.05 24.09 13.45
CA HIS A 264 -16.21 25.50 13.14
C HIS A 264 -14.91 26.13 12.61
N SER A 265 -13.74 25.71 13.11
CA SER A 265 -12.44 26.15 12.57
C SER A 265 -12.22 25.75 11.10
N LYS A 266 -12.92 24.70 10.64
CA LYS A 266 -12.95 24.26 9.24
C LYS A 266 -14.06 24.90 8.42
N GLY A 267 -14.81 25.84 8.98
CA GLY A 267 -15.90 26.53 8.28
C GLY A 267 -17.15 25.67 8.05
N HIS A 268 -17.33 24.59 8.82
CA HIS A 268 -18.52 23.74 8.70
C HIS A 268 -19.50 24.00 9.83
N LEU A 269 -20.79 24.05 9.50
CA LEU A 269 -21.88 24.09 10.48
C LEU A 269 -22.64 22.76 10.44
N HIS A 270 -22.65 22.01 11.55
CA HIS A 270 -23.30 20.69 11.62
C HIS A 270 -24.81 20.72 11.39
N ARG A 271 -25.51 21.67 12.04
CA ARG A 271 -26.96 21.95 11.92
C ARG A 271 -27.93 20.84 12.36
N ASP A 272 -27.43 19.70 12.83
CA ASP A 272 -28.25 18.58 13.34
C ASP A 272 -27.67 18.01 14.64
N ILE A 273 -27.45 18.90 15.62
CA ILE A 273 -26.83 18.52 16.87
C ILE A 273 -27.89 17.83 17.74
N SER A 274 -27.72 16.52 17.94
CA SER A 274 -28.57 15.75 18.84
C SER A 274 -27.74 14.65 19.56
N PRO A 275 -28.16 14.19 20.75
CA PRO A 275 -27.50 13.07 21.42
C PRO A 275 -27.45 11.76 20.61
N LYS A 276 -28.29 11.62 19.57
CA LYS A 276 -28.29 10.47 18.66
C LYS A 276 -27.15 10.53 17.64
N ASN A 277 -26.67 11.72 17.32
CA ASN A 277 -25.61 11.97 16.35
C ASN A 277 -24.23 12.11 17.02
N ILE A 278 -24.17 11.99 18.35
CA ILE A 278 -22.94 11.95 19.13
C ILE A 278 -22.69 10.49 19.51
N LEU A 279 -21.53 9.95 19.14
CA LEU A 279 -21.17 8.57 19.34
C LEU A 279 -20.09 8.43 20.41
N ILE A 280 -20.10 7.32 21.14
CA ILE A 280 -19.15 7.00 22.21
C ILE A 280 -18.47 5.69 21.90
N LYS A 281 -17.14 5.73 21.96
CA LYS A 281 -16.27 4.57 21.98
C LYS A 281 -15.79 4.36 23.41
N GLU A 282 -16.00 3.15 23.93
CA GLU A 282 -15.56 2.77 25.25
C GLU A 282 -14.30 1.90 25.13
N TYR A 283 -13.21 2.39 25.72
CA TYR A 283 -11.97 1.66 25.93
C TYR A 283 -11.85 1.32 27.41
N ASP A 284 -10.96 0.37 27.74
CA ASP A 284 -10.76 -0.11 29.11
C ASP A 284 -10.41 1.02 30.09
N ASP A 285 -9.75 2.08 29.61
CA ASP A 285 -9.24 3.20 30.41
C ASP A 285 -9.91 4.55 30.12
N THR A 286 -10.68 4.69 29.02
CA THR A 286 -11.22 5.99 28.61
C THR A 286 -12.46 5.91 27.72
N LEU A 287 -13.22 7.01 27.69
CA LEU A 287 -14.33 7.22 26.76
C LEU A 287 -13.91 8.24 25.69
N VAL A 288 -14.07 7.88 24.43
CA VAL A 288 -13.85 8.79 23.29
C VAL A 288 -15.18 9.16 22.66
N VAL A 289 -15.45 10.46 22.56
CA VAL A 289 -16.67 11.01 21.98
C VAL A 289 -16.37 11.50 20.56
N LYS A 290 -17.19 11.08 19.59
CA LYS A 290 -17.08 11.52 18.19
C LYS A 290 -18.41 12.02 17.65
N LEU A 291 -18.38 13.14 16.91
CA LEU A 291 -19.54 13.63 16.16
C LEU A 291 -19.72 12.83 14.87
N SER A 292 -20.99 12.61 14.49
CA SER A 292 -21.40 11.88 13.30
C SER A 292 -22.60 12.56 12.63
N ASP A 293 -23.02 12.06 11.46
CA ASP A 293 -24.20 12.53 10.71
C ASP A 293 -24.13 14.00 10.25
N PHE A 294 -23.27 14.23 9.27
CA PHE A 294 -23.06 15.52 8.63
C PHE A 294 -24.04 15.79 7.47
N GLY A 295 -25.19 15.10 7.43
CA GLY A 295 -26.15 15.22 6.33
C GLY A 295 -26.65 16.65 6.11
N LEU A 296 -26.72 17.49 7.14
CA LEU A 296 -27.17 18.89 7.04
C LEU A 296 -26.03 19.92 6.97
N VAL A 297 -24.78 19.50 6.79
CA VAL A 297 -23.65 20.44 6.78
C VAL A 297 -23.76 21.46 5.66
N LYS A 298 -23.45 22.70 6.01
CA LYS A 298 -23.27 23.81 5.07
C LYS A 298 -21.96 24.53 5.35
N ILE A 299 -21.26 24.90 4.29
CA ILE A 299 -20.21 25.93 4.33
C ILE A 299 -20.96 27.28 4.28
N PRO A 300 -20.78 28.18 5.26
CA PRO A 300 -21.47 29.46 5.35
C PRO A 300 -21.49 30.26 4.06
#